data_AF-X1NNG3-F1
#
_entry.id   AF-X1NNG3-F1
#
_cell.length_a   1.000
_cell.length_b   1.000
_cell.length_c   1.000
_cell.angle_alpha   90.00
_cell.angle_beta   90.00
_cell.angle_gamma   90.00
#
_symmetry.space_group_name_H-M   'P 1'
#
loop_
_entity.id
_entity.type
_entity.pdbx_description
1 polymer ?
#
loop_
_entity_poly.entity_id
_entity_poly.type
_entity_poly.pdbx_seq_one_letter_code
_entity_poly.pdbx_strand_id
1 'polypeptide(L)'
;MRRKRLFVLVMLVFLPATVSLAVESGVPSHRAEAFVGQDLHLAGGEVISYQASTGEHILVFQGGFSMSIGANQFSSDSAVVWLESIATEFRGR
;
A
#
# COMPACT_ATOMS: atom_id res chain seq x y z
N MET A 1 -1.78 47.57 -15.87
CA MET A 1 -2.40 46.23 -15.76
C MET A 1 -1.55 45.07 -16.33
N ARG A 2 -0.57 45.31 -17.24
CA ARG A 2 0.30 44.26 -17.84
C ARG A 2 1.22 43.51 -16.84
N ARG A 3 1.74 44.17 -15.81
CA ARG A 3 2.69 43.54 -14.85
C ARG A 3 2.03 42.49 -13.93
N LYS A 4 0.76 42.69 -13.56
CA LYS A 4 0.01 41.72 -12.71
C LYS A 4 -0.26 40.39 -13.44
N ARG A 5 -0.50 40.43 -14.75
CA ARG A 5 -0.70 39.23 -15.59
C ARG A 5 0.59 38.42 -15.77
N LEU A 6 1.74 39.09 -15.75
CA LEU A 6 3.05 38.44 -15.83
C LEU A 6 3.38 37.67 -14.53
N PHE A 7 3.04 38.24 -13.37
CA PHE A 7 3.20 37.54 -12.08
C PHE A 7 2.31 36.29 -11.97
N VAL A 8 1.07 36.37 -12.45
CA VAL A 8 0.16 35.21 -12.47
C VAL A 8 0.69 34.09 -13.39
N LEU A 9 1.31 34.45 -14.52
CA LEU A 9 1.85 33.46 -15.45
C LEU A 9 3.12 32.78 -14.91
N VAL A 10 4.01 33.53 -14.23
CA VAL A 10 5.20 32.95 -13.60
C VAL A 10 4.81 32.05 -12.43
N MET A 11 3.77 32.39 -11.66
CA MET A 11 3.32 31.54 -10.56
C MET A 11 2.64 30.24 -11.04
N LEU A 12 1.98 30.26 -12.20
CA LEU A 12 1.33 29.06 -12.77
C LEU A 12 2.33 28.05 -13.36
N VAL A 13 3.53 28.50 -13.76
CA VAL A 13 4.58 27.66 -14.35
C VAL A 13 5.43 26.95 -13.30
N PHE A 14 5.43 27.43 -12.04
CA PHE A 14 6.14 26.78 -10.93
C PHE A 14 5.32 25.70 -10.19
N LEU A 15 4.13 25.36 -10.69
CA LEU A 15 3.24 24.37 -10.07
C LEU A 15 2.86 23.31 -11.13
N PRO A 16 3.76 22.39 -11.50
CA PRO A 16 3.57 21.02 -11.03
C PRO A 16 4.87 20.19 -11.02
N ALA A 17 5.44 19.94 -9.85
CA ALA A 17 6.41 18.85 -9.67
C ALA A 17 6.42 18.34 -8.23
N THR A 18 5.26 18.27 -7.58
CA THR A 18 5.12 17.33 -6.46
C THR A 18 4.95 15.95 -7.08
N VAL A 19 6.07 15.40 -7.55
CA VAL A 19 6.21 13.99 -7.86
C VAL A 19 5.71 13.26 -6.62
N SER A 20 4.63 12.50 -6.77
CA SER A 20 4.14 11.62 -5.73
C SER A 20 5.24 10.60 -5.46
N LEU A 21 6.11 10.90 -4.50
CA LEU A 21 6.87 9.90 -3.79
C LEU A 21 5.83 9.07 -3.06
N ALA A 22 5.33 8.04 -3.71
CA ALA A 22 4.68 6.93 -3.04
C ALA A 22 5.72 6.39 -2.07
N VAL A 23 5.69 6.87 -0.82
CA VAL A 23 6.43 6.28 0.27
C VAL A 23 5.82 4.90 0.41
N GLU A 24 6.57 3.90 -0.05
CA GLU A 24 6.31 2.51 0.21
C GLU A 24 6.52 2.32 1.71
N SER A 25 5.48 2.61 2.50
CA SER A 25 5.47 2.41 3.94
C SER A 25 5.27 0.93 4.23
N GLY A 26 6.23 0.12 3.78
CA GLY A 26 6.41 -1.24 4.27
C GLY A 26 6.78 -1.17 5.75
N VAL A 27 6.10 -1.96 6.58
CA VAL A 27 6.50 -2.12 7.98
C VAL A 27 7.92 -2.71 7.97
N PRO A 28 8.92 -2.07 8.61
CA PRO A 28 10.27 -2.60 8.65
C PRO A 28 10.27 -4.05 9.17
N SER A 29 11.04 -4.93 8.53
CA SER A 29 11.03 -6.39 8.75
C SER A 29 11.09 -6.81 10.23
N HIS A 30 11.83 -6.10 11.07
CA HIS A 30 11.93 -6.38 12.51
C HIS A 30 10.60 -6.24 13.29
N ARG A 31 9.63 -5.47 12.79
CA ARG A 31 8.28 -5.38 13.38
C ARG A 31 7.35 -6.47 12.87
N ALA A 32 7.62 -7.03 11.69
CA ALA A 32 6.83 -8.13 11.14
C ALA A 32 7.04 -9.43 11.94
N GLU A 33 8.18 -9.57 12.63
CA GLU A 33 8.48 -10.72 13.53
C GLU A 33 7.39 -10.94 14.59
N ALA A 34 6.77 -9.86 15.08
CA ALA A 34 5.70 -9.94 16.09
C ALA A 34 4.44 -10.67 15.61
N PHE A 35 4.29 -10.85 14.29
CA PHE A 35 3.15 -11.51 13.67
C PHE A 35 3.48 -12.89 13.10
N VAL A 36 4.72 -13.36 13.27
CA VAL A 36 5.13 -14.70 12.79
C VAL A 36 4.28 -15.78 13.47
N GLY A 37 3.72 -16.68 12.66
CA GLY A 37 2.86 -17.76 13.13
C GLY A 37 1.40 -17.36 13.38
N GLN A 38 1.01 -16.12 13.06
CA GLN A 38 -0.38 -15.69 13.05
C GLN A 38 -0.96 -15.71 11.64
N ASP A 39 -2.20 -16.14 11.52
CA ASP A 39 -2.90 -16.13 10.23
C ASP A 39 -3.36 -14.70 9.90
N LEU A 40 -3.07 -14.28 8.66
CA LEU A 40 -3.60 -13.06 8.07
C LEU A 40 -4.89 -13.39 7.35
N HIS A 41 -6.01 -12.84 7.80
CA HIS A 41 -7.32 -13.00 7.15
C HIS A 41 -7.69 -11.72 6.42
N LEU A 42 -8.08 -11.84 5.15
CA LEU A 42 -8.55 -10.73 4.30
C LEU A 42 -9.92 -11.12 3.74
N ALA A 43 -10.89 -10.21 3.80
CA ALA A 43 -12.23 -10.43 3.25
C ALA A 43 -12.84 -9.14 2.68
N GLY A 44 -13.70 -9.28 1.67
CA GLY A 44 -14.46 -8.20 1.06
C GLY A 44 -15.52 -8.72 0.09
N GLY A 45 -16.38 -7.84 -0.41
CA GLY A 45 -17.48 -8.22 -1.31
C GLY A 45 -17.01 -8.63 -2.71
N GLU A 46 -16.00 -7.95 -3.23
CA GLU A 46 -15.37 -8.24 -4.52
C GLU A 46 -13.85 -8.15 -4.41
N VAL A 47 -13.15 -9.12 -5.01
CA VAL A 47 -11.68 -9.17 -5.08
C VAL A 47 -11.24 -9.36 -6.51
N ILE A 48 -10.37 -8.46 -6.96
CA ILE A 48 -9.60 -8.62 -8.19
C ILE A 48 -8.16 -8.94 -7.79
N SER A 49 -7.64 -10.06 -8.29
CA SER A 49 -6.28 -10.52 -8.02
C SER A 49 -5.40 -10.39 -9.26
N TYR A 50 -4.31 -9.66 -9.13
CA TYR A 50 -3.25 -9.56 -10.13
C TYR A 50 -1.97 -10.21 -9.61
N GLN A 51 -1.34 -11.05 -10.43
CA GLN A 51 0.01 -11.52 -10.16
C GLN A 51 0.99 -10.62 -10.90
N ALA A 52 1.74 -9.81 -10.16
CA ALA A 52 2.70 -8.87 -10.76
C ALA A 52 3.97 -9.61 -11.22
N SER A 53 4.43 -10.54 -10.41
CA SER A 53 5.55 -11.44 -10.69
C SER A 53 5.43 -12.72 -9.86
N THR A 54 6.39 -13.64 -9.99
CA THR A 54 6.41 -14.87 -9.18
C THR A 54 6.60 -14.51 -7.70
N GLY A 55 5.60 -14.81 -6.87
CA GLY A 55 5.63 -14.51 -5.43
C GLY A 55 5.09 -13.13 -5.05
N GLU A 56 4.66 -12.32 -6.02
CA GLU A 56 4.05 -11.01 -5.80
C GLU A 56 2.60 -10.98 -6.27
N HIS A 57 1.70 -10.57 -5.37
CA HIS A 57 0.28 -10.45 -5.65
C HIS A 57 -0.25 -9.08 -5.24
N ILE A 58 -1.09 -8.51 -6.09
CA ILE A 58 -1.85 -7.29 -5.81
C ILE A 58 -3.32 -7.67 -5.75
N LEU A 59 -3.94 -7.46 -4.60
CA LEU A 59 -5.36 -7.70 -4.37
C LEU A 59 -6.08 -6.36 -4.27
N VAL A 60 -7.07 -6.15 -5.12
CA VAL A 60 -7.93 -4.96 -5.11
C VAL A 60 -9.30 -5.36 -4.58
N PHE A 61 -9.67 -4.81 -3.43
CA PHE A 61 -10.96 -5.04 -2.78
C PHE A 61 -11.91 -3.87 -3.08
N GLN A 62 -13.07 -4.20 -3.66
CA GLN A 62 -14.15 -3.25 -3.93
C GLN A 62 -15.41 -3.71 -3.19
N GLY A 63 -16.20 -2.76 -2.67
CA GLY A 63 -17.44 -3.09 -1.94
C GLY A 63 -17.18 -3.67 -0.55
N GLY A 64 -16.30 -3.04 0.21
CA GLY A 64 -15.96 -3.38 1.58
C GLY A 64 -14.67 -4.20 1.70
N PHE A 65 -13.92 -3.91 2.76
CA PHE A 65 -12.70 -4.61 3.14
C PHE A 65 -12.65 -4.81 4.65
N SER A 66 -12.22 -5.99 5.06
CA SER A 66 -11.86 -6.31 6.43
C SER A 66 -10.57 -7.12 6.47
N MET A 67 -9.72 -6.82 7.44
CA MET A 67 -8.47 -7.51 7.71
C MET A 67 -8.36 -7.83 9.18
N SER A 68 -7.91 -9.04 9.51
CA SER A 68 -7.52 -9.39 10.87
C SER A 68 -6.19 -10.13 10.92
N ILE A 69 -5.38 -9.79 11.91
CA ILE A 69 -4.13 -10.48 12.24
C ILE A 69 -3.87 -10.39 13.75
N GLY A 70 -3.82 -11.54 14.41
CA GLY A 70 -3.79 -11.61 15.87
C GLY A 70 -4.98 -10.88 16.49
N ALA A 71 -4.70 -9.92 17.38
CA ALA A 71 -5.73 -9.09 18.03
C ALA A 71 -6.11 -7.82 17.22
N ASN A 72 -5.51 -7.60 16.05
CA ASN A 72 -5.72 -6.40 15.27
C ASN A 72 -6.82 -6.63 14.23
N GLN A 73 -7.73 -5.67 14.12
CA GLN A 73 -8.81 -5.67 13.14
C GLN A 73 -8.85 -4.31 12.45
N PHE A 74 -8.95 -4.33 11.13
CA PHE A 74 -9.02 -3.15 10.28
C PHE A 74 -10.17 -3.29 9.30
N SER A 75 -10.81 -2.18 8.96
CA SER A 75 -11.90 -2.15 7.99
C SER A 75 -11.88 -0.87 7.17
N SER A 76 -12.30 -0.96 5.91
CA SER A 76 -12.49 0.17 5.02
C SER A 76 -13.52 -0.16 3.93
N ASP A 77 -13.98 0.84 3.19
CA ASP A 77 -14.90 0.63 2.06
C ASP A 77 -14.21 0.00 0.84
N SER A 78 -12.90 0.20 0.72
CA SER A 78 -12.05 -0.37 -0.31
C SER A 78 -10.61 -0.46 0.18
N ALA A 79 -9.82 -1.35 -0.43
CA ALA A 79 -8.41 -1.49 -0.10
C ALA A 79 -7.62 -2.04 -1.29
N VAL A 80 -6.33 -1.72 -1.33
CA VAL A 80 -5.36 -2.42 -2.18
C VAL A 80 -4.32 -3.03 -1.27
N VAL A 81 -4.11 -4.34 -1.41
CA VAL A 81 -3.16 -5.12 -0.62
C VAL A 81 -2.07 -5.65 -1.55
N TRP A 82 -0.82 -5.31 -1.24
CA TRP A 82 0.35 -5.90 -1.89
C TRP A 82 0.90 -7.02 -1.00
N LEU A 83 1.06 -8.20 -1.58
CA LEU A 83 1.64 -9.37 -0.95
C LEU A 83 2.94 -9.73 -1.67
N GLU A 84 4.02 -9.79 -0.92
CA GLU A 84 5.32 -10.25 -1.39
C GLU A 84 5.74 -11.47 -0.57
N SER A 85 6.09 -12.56 -1.26
CA SER A 85 6.58 -13.78 -0.63
C SER A 85 8.07 -13.67 -0.34
N ILE A 86 8.42 -13.52 0.94
CA ILE A 86 9.81 -13.51 1.39
C ILE A 86 10.20 -14.91 1.89
N ALA A 87 11.08 -15.59 1.15
CA ALA A 87 11.63 -16.88 1.58
C ALA A 87 12.68 -16.67 2.68
N THR A 88 12.44 -17.25 3.85
CA THR A 88 13.42 -17.23 4.96
C THR A 88 13.89 -18.65 5.24
N GLU A 89 15.20 -18.90 5.14
CA GLU A 89 15.80 -20.18 5.57
C GLU A 89 15.81 -20.25 7.10
N PHE A 90 15.05 -21.19 7.67
CA PHE A 90 15.17 -21.53 9.10
C PHE A 90 16.18 -22.66 9.28
N ARG A 91 17.39 -22.35 9.78
CA ARG A 91 18.49 -23.33 9.92
C ARG A 91 18.43 -24.23 11.15
N GLY A 92 17.38 -24.12 11.98
CA GLY A 92 17.24 -24.92 13.20
C GLY A 92 18.31 -24.63 14.26
N ARG A 93 18.02 -25.02 15.50
CA ARG A 93 18.99 -25.19 16.59
C ARG A 93 18.72 -26.53 17.24
#